data_AF-A0A2K3UZ23-F1
#
_entry.id   AF-A0A2K3UZ23-F1
#
_cell.length_a   1.000
_cell.length_b   1.000
_cell.length_c   1.000
_cell.angle_alpha   90.00
_cell.angle_beta   90.00
_cell.angle_gamma   90.00
#
_symmetry.space_group_name_H-M   'P 1'
#
loop_
_entity.id
_entity.type
_entity.pdbx_description
1 polymer ?
#
loop_
_entity_poly.entity_id
_entity_poly.type
_entity_poly.pdbx_seq_one_letter_code
_entity_poly.pdbx_strand_id
1 'polypeptide(L)'
;MTLTPPEFTATPYLFAQSVDFPQVLALPARHSLPEGDLLTFRFSNGYGAAVMRGAGHPQESAFEFGVLDFTLPEPQLTCLTPVCSSLLQGLSYEQVAQLLPRAERLPLHPDLQHADLSLENEDF
;
A
#
# COMPACT_ATOMS: atom_id res chain seq x y z
N MET A 1 1.83 -25.91 -50.04
CA MET A 1 1.34 -24.76 -49.26
C MET A 1 1.15 -25.25 -47.85
N THR A 2 2.07 -24.93 -46.96
CA THR A 2 2.06 -25.39 -45.56
C THR A 2 1.70 -24.17 -44.72
N LEU A 3 0.50 -24.17 -44.14
CA LEU A 3 0.00 -23.13 -43.24
C LEU A 3 0.79 -23.21 -41.92
N THR A 4 1.61 -22.20 -41.66
CA THR A 4 2.23 -21.97 -40.34
C THR A 4 1.13 -21.61 -39.34
N PRO A 5 1.11 -22.23 -38.13
CA PRO A 5 0.19 -21.80 -37.08
C PRO A 5 0.55 -20.39 -36.60
N PRO A 6 -0.44 -19.60 -36.13
CA PRO A 6 -0.16 -18.27 -35.59
C PRO A 6 0.70 -18.44 -34.34
N GLU A 7 1.91 -17.89 -34.39
CA GLU A 7 2.77 -17.73 -33.22
C GLU A 7 2.01 -16.83 -32.23
N PHE A 8 1.52 -17.44 -31.14
CA PHE A 8 1.10 -16.69 -29.97
C PHE A 8 2.33 -15.95 -29.46
N THR A 9 2.48 -14.70 -29.87
CA THR A 9 3.43 -13.77 -29.28
C THR A 9 2.92 -13.50 -27.88
N ALA A 10 3.37 -14.29 -26.91
CA ALA A 10 3.24 -13.95 -25.51
C ALA A 10 4.02 -12.65 -25.35
N THR A 11 3.33 -11.51 -25.39
CA THR A 11 3.92 -10.23 -25.04
C THR A 11 4.40 -10.39 -23.60
N PRO A 12 5.72 -10.43 -23.36
CA PRO A 12 6.18 -10.58 -22.01
C PRO A 12 5.83 -9.26 -21.33
N TYR A 13 5.16 -9.33 -20.17
CA TYR A 13 4.93 -8.21 -19.26
C TYR A 13 6.29 -7.74 -18.71
N LEU A 14 7.17 -7.28 -19.59
CA LEU A 14 8.48 -6.77 -19.25
C LEU A 14 8.31 -5.30 -18.90
N PHE A 15 8.68 -4.99 -17.67
CA PHE A 15 8.70 -3.64 -17.10
C PHE A 15 7.34 -3.12 -16.66
N ALA A 16 6.71 -3.77 -15.68
CA ALA A 16 6.07 -2.97 -14.64
C ALA A 16 7.19 -2.10 -14.04
N GLN A 17 7.28 -0.85 -14.48
CA GLN A 17 8.19 0.12 -13.86
C GLN A 17 7.93 0.07 -12.36
N SER A 18 8.98 -0.21 -11.60
CA SER A 18 8.97 -0.11 -10.14
C SER A 18 8.29 1.20 -9.76
N VAL A 19 7.12 1.11 -9.11
CA VAL A 19 6.45 2.31 -8.61
C VAL A 19 7.09 2.66 -7.29
N ASP A 20 7.69 3.84 -7.28
CA ASP A 20 8.40 4.38 -6.13
C ASP A 20 7.69 5.63 -5.61
N PHE A 21 7.68 5.82 -4.29
CA PHE A 21 7.07 6.97 -3.62
C PHE A 21 8.11 7.68 -2.74
N PRO A 22 9.01 8.49 -3.34
CA PRO A 22 10.18 9.04 -2.64
C PRO A 22 9.87 10.01 -1.49
N GLN A 23 8.64 10.51 -1.42
CA GLN A 23 8.14 11.41 -0.37
C GLN A 23 7.75 10.69 0.94
N VAL A 24 7.86 9.37 0.98
CA VAL A 24 7.60 8.52 2.15
C VAL A 24 8.93 8.01 2.66
N LEU A 25 9.15 8.06 3.98
CA LEU A 25 10.43 7.61 4.56
C LEU A 25 10.47 6.08 4.68
N ALA A 26 9.33 5.45 4.91
CA ALA A 26 9.22 4.00 4.98
C ALA A 26 9.49 3.31 3.63
N LEU A 27 10.38 2.33 3.63
CA LEU A 27 10.60 1.45 2.48
C LEU A 27 9.45 0.43 2.37
N PRO A 28 8.82 0.28 1.19
CA PRO A 28 7.72 -0.68 1.04
C PRO A 28 8.24 -2.12 0.90
N ALA A 29 7.52 -3.05 1.51
CA ALA A 29 7.55 -4.46 1.11
C ALA A 29 6.77 -4.62 -0.19
N ARG A 30 7.33 -5.37 -1.15
CA ARG A 30 6.73 -5.56 -2.48
C ARG A 30 6.28 -6.99 -2.68
N HIS A 31 5.08 -7.16 -3.21
CA HIS A 31 4.52 -8.45 -3.57
C HIS A 31 3.91 -8.35 -4.96
N SER A 32 4.39 -9.19 -5.89
CA SER A 32 3.80 -9.28 -7.22
C SER A 32 2.68 -10.31 -7.20
N LEU A 33 1.49 -9.89 -7.60
CA LEU A 33 0.25 -10.68 -7.67
C LEU A 33 -0.17 -10.86 -9.13
N PRO A 34 -1.00 -11.87 -9.47
CA PRO A 34 -1.56 -12.01 -10.81
C PRO A 34 -2.30 -10.75 -11.30
N GLU A 35 -2.92 -10.02 -10.39
CA GLU A 35 -3.74 -8.84 -10.65
C GLU A 35 -2.91 -7.54 -10.71
N GLY A 36 -1.64 -7.56 -10.30
CA GLY A 36 -0.79 -6.37 -10.25
C GLY A 36 0.29 -6.41 -9.18
N ASP A 37 0.83 -5.24 -8.83
CA ASP A 37 1.86 -5.11 -7.79
C ASP A 37 1.27 -4.50 -6.52
N LEU A 38 1.49 -5.17 -5.38
CA LEU A 38 1.12 -4.68 -4.05
C LEU A 38 2.36 -4.16 -3.32
N LEU A 39 2.28 -2.92 -2.88
CA LEU A 39 3.26 -2.27 -2.03
C LEU A 39 2.66 -2.07 -0.64
N THR A 40 3.36 -2.56 0.38
CA THR A 40 2.95 -2.40 1.77
C THR A 40 3.97 -1.57 2.52
N PHE A 41 3.53 -0.43 3.05
CA PHE A 41 4.32 0.48 3.86
C PHE A 41 3.98 0.27 5.33
N ARG A 42 4.99 0.15 6.19
CA ARG A 42 4.82 0.12 7.64
C ARG A 42 5.43 1.38 8.24
N PHE A 43 4.65 2.11 9.03
CA PHE A 43 5.07 3.34 9.67
C PHE A 43 5.34 3.12 11.16
N SER A 44 6.09 4.03 11.78
CA SER A 44 6.43 3.95 13.21
C SER A 44 5.26 4.32 14.14
N ASN A 45 4.18 4.91 13.60
CA ASN A 45 3.01 5.31 14.36
C ASN A 45 2.01 4.15 14.61
N GLY A 46 2.38 2.91 14.29
CA GLY A 46 1.50 1.74 14.43
C GLY A 46 0.52 1.53 13.27
N TYR A 47 0.47 2.47 12.33
CA TYR A 47 -0.26 2.30 11.08
C TYR A 47 0.68 1.92 9.92
N GLY A 48 0.08 1.63 8.78
CA GLY A 48 0.76 1.46 7.52
C GLY A 48 -0.16 1.79 6.34
N ALA A 49 0.27 1.48 5.13
CA ALA A 49 -0.54 1.66 3.94
C ALA A 49 -0.33 0.50 2.97
N ALA A 50 -1.40 0.08 2.32
CA ALA A 50 -1.39 -0.78 1.15
C ALA A 50 -1.62 0.07 -0.10
N VAL A 51 -0.78 -0.11 -1.11
CA VAL A 51 -0.95 0.47 -2.44
C VAL A 51 -0.91 -0.66 -3.45
N MET A 52 -2.00 -0.88 -4.16
CA MET A 52 -2.03 -1.85 -5.25
C MET A 52 -2.06 -1.12 -6.58
N ARG A 53 -1.21 -1.52 -7.53
CA ARG A 53 -1.28 -1.08 -8.93
C ARG A 53 -1.89 -2.19 -9.76
N GLY A 54 -3.12 -2.00 -10.23
CA GLY A 54 -3.82 -2.95 -11.09
C GLY A 54 -3.14 -3.09 -12.46
N ALA A 55 -2.99 -4.33 -12.92
CA ALA A 55 -2.51 -4.63 -14.27
C ALA A 55 -3.56 -4.26 -15.31
N GLY A 56 -3.14 -3.67 -16.44
CA GLY A 56 -4.03 -3.36 -17.57
C GLY A 56 -4.92 -2.12 -17.39
N HIS A 57 -4.82 -1.40 -16.27
CA HIS A 57 -5.51 -0.13 -16.06
C HIS A 57 -4.68 1.07 -16.55
N PRO A 58 -5.32 2.15 -17.04
CA PRO A 58 -4.64 3.38 -17.39
C PRO A 58 -4.03 4.04 -16.14
N GLN A 59 -2.82 4.61 -16.29
CA GLN A 59 -2.02 5.12 -15.15
C GLN A 59 -2.76 6.15 -14.28
N GLU A 60 -3.66 6.93 -14.87
CA GLU A 60 -4.46 7.96 -14.18
C GLU A 60 -5.46 7.37 -13.18
N SER A 61 -5.76 6.07 -13.25
CA SER A 61 -6.72 5.39 -12.37
C SER A 61 -6.31 3.95 -12.05
N ALA A 62 -5.02 3.64 -12.11
CA ALA A 62 -4.50 2.28 -11.95
C ALA A 62 -4.32 1.85 -10.49
N PHE A 63 -4.51 2.76 -9.51
CA PHE A 63 -4.13 2.49 -8.14
C PHE A 63 -5.32 2.30 -7.19
N GLU A 64 -5.09 1.45 -6.21
CA GLU A 64 -5.91 1.31 -5.01
C GLU A 64 -5.06 1.66 -3.78
N PHE A 65 -5.70 2.23 -2.76
CA PHE A 65 -5.05 2.67 -1.53
C PHE A 65 -5.92 2.33 -0.31
N GLY A 66 -5.29 1.81 0.73
CA GLY A 66 -5.90 1.66 2.05
C GLY A 66 -4.89 1.82 3.17
N VAL A 67 -5.36 2.25 4.34
CA VAL A 67 -4.55 2.30 5.56
C VAL A 67 -4.62 0.95 6.27
N LEU A 68 -3.48 0.48 6.74
CA LEU A 68 -3.36 -0.75 7.51
C LEU A 68 -3.15 -0.45 8.99
N ASP A 69 -3.73 -1.28 9.83
CA ASP A 69 -3.40 -1.39 11.25
C ASP A 69 -2.29 -2.44 11.42
N PHE A 70 -1.16 -2.03 11.99
CA PHE A 70 0.02 -2.85 12.24
C PHE A 70 0.22 -3.19 13.72
N THR A 71 -0.73 -2.86 14.61
CA THR A 71 -0.69 -3.30 16.02
C THR A 71 -1.16 -4.74 16.18
N LEU A 72 -1.88 -5.26 15.18
CA LEU A 72 -2.34 -6.65 15.12
C LEU A 72 -1.23 -7.60 14.62
N PRO A 73 -1.26 -8.90 15.00
CA PRO A 73 -0.30 -9.90 14.51
C PRO A 73 -0.27 -10.03 12.98
N GLU A 74 -1.44 -9.89 12.35
CA GLU A 74 -1.59 -9.80 10.90
C GLU A 74 -2.12 -8.42 10.54
N PRO A 75 -1.45 -7.66 9.65
CA PRO A 75 -1.91 -6.32 9.28
C PRO A 75 -3.27 -6.35 8.60
N GLN A 76 -4.20 -5.51 9.06
CA GLN A 76 -5.56 -5.45 8.50
C GLN A 76 -5.90 -4.06 7.99
N LEU A 77 -6.76 -3.98 6.97
CA LEU A 77 -7.32 -2.69 6.53
C LEU A 77 -8.11 -2.05 7.67
N THR A 78 -7.83 -0.78 7.94
CA THR A 78 -8.57 0.02 8.91
C THR A 78 -9.28 1.19 8.24
N CYS A 79 -10.54 1.37 8.62
CA CYS A 79 -11.41 2.45 8.16
C CYS A 79 -11.57 3.55 9.21
N LEU A 80 -10.82 3.47 10.32
CA LEU A 80 -10.95 4.34 11.48
C LEU A 80 -10.01 5.55 11.42
N THR A 81 -9.47 5.87 10.24
CA THR A 81 -8.49 6.95 10.08
C THR A 81 -9.05 8.10 9.24
N PRO A 82 -8.62 9.35 9.48
CA PRO A 82 -9.03 10.48 8.65
C PRO A 82 -8.44 10.47 7.24
N VAL A 83 -7.52 9.54 6.92
CA VAL A 83 -6.89 9.43 5.60
C VAL A 83 -7.76 8.64 4.64
N CYS A 84 -8.35 7.54 5.11
CA CYS A 84 -9.35 6.79 4.35
C CYS A 84 -10.35 6.11 5.30
N SER A 85 -11.64 6.26 4.99
CA SER A 85 -12.75 5.58 5.68
C SER A 85 -13.18 4.28 4.97
N SER A 86 -12.51 3.92 3.87
CA SER A 86 -12.72 2.71 3.09
C SER A 86 -11.50 2.48 2.19
N LEU A 87 -11.41 1.31 1.55
CA LEU A 87 -10.51 1.12 0.42
C LEU A 87 -10.85 2.13 -0.68
N LEU A 88 -9.85 2.87 -1.16
CA LEU A 88 -9.97 3.83 -2.24
C LEU A 88 -9.48 3.18 -3.53
N GLN A 89 -10.22 3.31 -4.62
CA GLN A 89 -9.93 2.68 -5.91
C GLN A 89 -9.93 3.72 -7.03
N GLY A 90 -9.32 3.38 -8.16
CA GLY A 90 -9.29 4.24 -9.34
C GLY A 90 -8.45 5.49 -9.16
N LEU A 91 -7.43 5.43 -8.30
CA LEU A 91 -6.57 6.56 -7.98
C LEU A 91 -5.46 6.74 -9.01
N SER A 92 -5.05 8.00 -9.20
CA SER A 92 -3.81 8.34 -9.91
C SER A 92 -2.60 8.17 -9.00
N TYR A 93 -1.41 8.10 -9.61
CA TYR A 93 -0.16 8.11 -8.86
C TYR A 93 -0.04 9.35 -7.95
N GLU A 94 -0.40 10.55 -8.44
CA GLU A 94 -0.31 11.79 -7.65
C GLU A 94 -1.23 11.75 -6.43
N GLN A 95 -2.42 11.16 -6.55
CA GLN A 95 -3.36 11.02 -5.43
C GLN A 95 -2.79 10.10 -4.36
N VAL A 96 -2.27 8.92 -4.74
CA VAL A 96 -1.59 8.01 -3.81
C VAL A 96 -0.37 8.69 -3.17
N ALA A 97 0.39 9.43 -3.98
CA ALA A 97 1.58 10.16 -3.56
C ALA A 97 1.28 11.22 -2.49
N GLN A 98 0.07 11.77 -2.47
CA GLN A 98 -0.39 12.72 -1.44
C GLN A 98 -0.99 12.01 -0.21
N LEU A 99 -1.59 10.84 -0.38
CA LEU A 99 -2.21 10.07 0.71
C LEU A 99 -1.18 9.38 1.60
N LEU A 100 -0.14 8.78 1.02
CA LEU A 100 0.89 8.05 1.77
C LEU A 100 1.55 8.89 2.88
N PRO A 101 2.03 10.13 2.63
CA PRO A 101 2.59 10.97 3.69
C PRO A 101 1.57 11.46 4.71
N ARG A 102 0.26 11.36 4.43
CA ARG A 102 -0.78 11.66 5.43
C ARG A 102 -0.97 10.49 6.36
N ALA A 103 -0.92 9.26 5.85
CA ALA A 103 -0.94 8.04 6.67
C ALA A 103 0.31 7.95 7.56
N GLU A 104 1.49 8.26 7.03
CA GLU A 104 2.75 8.28 7.80
C GLU A 104 2.73 9.33 8.94
N ARG A 105 1.99 10.42 8.76
CA ARG A 105 1.85 11.51 9.76
C ARG A 105 0.64 11.37 10.67
N LEU A 106 -0.11 10.27 10.59
CA LEU A 106 -1.16 10.01 11.58
C LEU A 106 -0.57 10.02 13.00
N PRO A 107 -1.36 10.43 14.01
CA PRO A 107 -0.99 10.25 15.40
C PRO A 107 -0.63 8.79 15.70
N LEU A 108 0.09 8.57 16.80
CA LEU A 108 0.39 7.23 17.29
C LEU A 108 -0.90 6.42 17.49
N HIS A 109 -0.90 5.16 17.07
CA HIS A 109 -2.03 4.25 17.20
C HIS A 109 -2.50 4.19 18.66
N PRO A 110 -3.83 4.21 18.94
CA PRO A 110 -4.36 4.16 20.30
C PRO A 110 -3.77 3.00 21.13
N ASP A 111 -3.69 1.79 20.58
CA ASP A 111 -3.12 0.64 21.30
C ASP A 111 -1.64 0.84 21.70
N LEU A 112 -0.85 1.53 20.87
CA LEU A 112 0.54 1.86 21.20
C LEU A 112 0.59 2.94 22.28
N GLN A 113 -0.27 3.97 22.19
CA GLN A 113 -0.40 4.97 23.25
C GLN A 113 -0.77 4.33 24.60
N HIS A 114 -1.70 3.37 24.59
CA HIS A 114 -2.10 2.64 25.80
C HIS A 114 -0.97 1.77 26.36
N ALA A 115 -0.19 1.13 25.49
CA ALA A 115 0.99 0.35 25.91
C ALA A 115 2.06 1.24 26.56
N ASP A 116 2.37 2.38 25.93
CA ASP A 116 3.35 3.34 26.46
C ASP A 116 2.92 3.88 27.84
N LEU A 117 1.66 4.30 27.99
CA LEU A 117 1.11 4.75 29.27
C LEU A 117 1.12 3.64 30.34
N SER A 118 0.94 2.38 29.94
CA SER A 118 0.97 1.26 30.90
C SER A 118 2.38 1.03 31.42
N LEU A 119 3.39 1.13 30.56
CA LEU A 119 4.80 1.03 30.94
C LEU A 119 5.25 2.19 31.84
N GLU A 120 4.76 3.40 31.60
CA GLU A 120 5.06 4.57 32.45
C GLU A 120 4.45 4.47 33.86
N ASN A 121 3.38 3.70 34.03
CA ASN A 121 2.72 3.47 35.33
C ASN A 121 3.24 2.23 36.07
N GLU A 122 4.15 1.45 35.47
CA GLU A 122 4.91 0.44 36.20
C GLU A 122 6.06 1.15 36.95
N ASP A 123 5.75 1.64 38.16
CA ASP A 123 6.78 2.08 39.13
C ASP A 123 7.78 0.92 39.35
N PHE A 124 9.02 1.10 38.86
CA PHE A 124 10.17 0.23 39.15
C PHE A 124 10.85 0.60 40.47
#